data_AF-A0A150FPM1-F1
#
_entry.id   AF-A0A150FPM1-F1
#
_cell.length_a   1.000
_cell.length_b   1.000
_cell.length_c   1.000
_cell.angle_alpha   90.00
_cell.angle_beta   90.00
_cell.angle_gamma   90.00
#
_symmetry.space_group_name_H-M   'P 1'
#
loop_
_entity.id
_entity.type
_entity.pdbx_description
1 polymer ?
#
loop_
_entity_poly.entity_id
_entity_poly.type
_entity_poly.pdbx_seq_one_letter_code
_entity_poly.pdbx_strand_id
1 'polypeptide(L)'
;MREKYIIKKVLSNNVILVTHKDKEYILVGKGVGFGKKKDSVLEDVENVENTFISLEGLDKYEYEQLLSKVDKKIAAATEEIIAMISKKWGKN
;
A
#
# COMPACT_ATOMS: atom_id res chain seq x y z
N MET A 1 22.46 13.58 4.02
CA MET A 1 22.06 13.14 2.66
C MET A 1 20.57 12.84 2.71
N ARG A 2 19.78 13.26 1.72
CA ARG A 2 18.34 12.92 1.67
C ARG A 2 18.19 11.47 1.22
N GLU A 3 17.40 10.70 1.95
CA GLU A 3 17.12 9.30 1.59
C GLU A 3 16.22 9.27 0.34
N LYS A 4 16.54 8.37 -0.60
CA LYS A 4 15.85 8.25 -1.90
C LYS A 4 14.96 7.02 -1.92
N TYR A 5 13.71 7.21 -2.31
CA TYR A 5 12.73 6.13 -2.47
C TYR A 5 12.28 6.07 -3.92
N ILE A 6 12.25 4.87 -4.50
CA ILE A 6 11.84 4.66 -5.89
C ILE A 6 10.43 4.09 -5.93
N ILE A 7 9.51 4.74 -6.64
CA ILE A 7 8.14 4.25 -6.76
C ILE A 7 8.10 3.00 -7.63
N LYS A 8 7.77 1.85 -7.03
CA LYS A 8 7.53 0.60 -7.76
C LYS A 8 6.13 0.57 -8.35
N LYS A 9 5.15 1.08 -7.60
CA LYS A 9 3.74 1.10 -8.01
C LYS A 9 2.99 2.19 -7.28
N VAL A 10 2.10 2.88 -8.00
CA VAL A 10 1.07 3.74 -7.40
C VAL A 10 -0.16 2.87 -7.19
N LEU A 11 -0.59 2.70 -5.93
CA LEU A 11 -1.75 1.87 -5.57
C LEU A 11 -3.03 2.71 -5.51
N SER A 12 -2.93 3.96 -5.05
CA SER A 12 -3.98 4.97 -5.11
C SER A 12 -3.38 6.38 -4.99
N ASN A 13 -4.23 7.42 -4.99
CA ASN A 13 -3.79 8.78 -4.69
C ASN A 13 -3.10 8.91 -3.33
N ASN A 14 -3.42 8.03 -2.38
CA ASN A 14 -2.92 8.13 -1.01
C ASN A 14 -2.01 6.96 -0.61
N VAL A 15 -1.74 6.02 -1.52
CA VAL A 15 -0.96 4.82 -1.21
C VAL A 15 -0.02 4.50 -2.36
N ILE A 16 1.27 4.34 -2.06
CA ILE A 16 2.29 3.93 -3.03
C ILE A 16 3.20 2.85 -2.45
N LEU A 17 3.69 1.98 -3.33
CA LEU A 17 4.73 1.01 -3.04
C LEU A 17 6.07 1.58 -3.52
N VAL A 18 7.05 1.63 -2.64
CA VAL A 18 8.40 2.12 -2.94
C VAL A 18 9.48 1.12 -2.56
N THR A 19 10.64 1.28 -3.17
CA THR A 19 11.87 0.59 -2.78
C THR A 19 12.89 1.58 -2.26
N HIS A 20 13.55 1.22 -1.14
CA HIS A 20 14.66 1.96 -0.57
C HIS A 20 15.69 0.97 -0.02
N LYS A 21 16.96 1.08 -0.44
CA LYS A 21 18.05 0.15 -0.05
C LYS A 21 17.62 -1.33 -0.18
N ASP A 22 17.03 -1.67 -1.33
CA ASP A 22 16.51 -3.00 -1.68
C ASP A 22 15.34 -3.53 -0.82
N LYS A 23 14.77 -2.68 0.04
CA LYS A 23 13.62 -3.01 0.88
C LYS A 23 12.36 -2.35 0.35
N GLU A 24 11.24 -3.07 0.41
CA GLU A 24 9.94 -2.57 -0.02
C GLU A 24 9.14 -1.96 1.15
N TYR A 25 8.50 -0.82 0.86
CA TYR A 25 7.69 -0.08 1.82
C TYR A 25 6.36 0.33 1.20
N ILE A 26 5.29 0.23 1.98
CA ILE A 26 4.03 0.92 1.70
C ILE A 26 4.07 2.28 2.37
N LEU A 27 3.88 3.32 1.57
CA LEU A 27 3.70 4.71 2.01
C LEU A 27 2.22 5.06 1.92
N VAL A 28 1.63 5.41 3.06
CA VAL A 28 0.24 5.89 3.16
C VAL A 28 0.25 7.35 3.56
N GLY A 29 -0.33 8.23 2.75
CA GLY A 29 -0.31 9.67 2.96
C GLY A 29 -1.24 10.45 2.07
N LYS A 30 -1.76 11.58 2.55
CA LYS A 30 -2.66 12.42 1.77
C LYS A 30 -1.98 12.90 0.48
N GLY A 31 -2.44 12.40 -0.66
CA GLY A 31 -1.94 12.76 -1.99
C GLY A 31 -0.56 12.20 -2.33
N VAL A 32 0.01 11.26 -1.56
CA VAL A 32 1.39 10.77 -1.79
C VAL A 32 1.58 10.10 -3.17
N GLY A 33 0.52 9.52 -3.73
CA GLY A 33 0.49 8.93 -5.07
C GLY A 33 -0.05 9.86 -6.16
N PHE A 34 -0.56 11.04 -5.81
CA PHE A 34 -1.18 11.95 -6.76
C PHE A 34 -0.16 12.51 -7.75
N GLY A 35 -0.41 12.33 -9.05
CA GLY A 35 0.49 12.79 -10.11
C GLY A 35 1.85 12.08 -10.16
N LYS A 36 2.05 11.01 -9.40
CA LYS A 36 3.28 10.21 -9.41
C LYS A 36 3.16 9.06 -10.40
N LYS A 37 4.31 8.59 -10.87
CA LYS A 37 4.42 7.44 -11.79
C LYS A 37 5.47 6.46 -11.30
N LYS A 38 5.39 5.23 -11.79
CA LYS A 38 6.43 4.21 -11.58
C LYS A 38 7.81 4.77 -11.95
N ASP A 39 8.82 4.33 -11.23
CA ASP A 39 10.24 4.69 -11.33
C ASP A 39 10.54 6.16 -10.98
N SER A 40 9.56 6.92 -10.49
CA SER A 40 9.83 8.26 -9.96
C SER A 40 10.57 8.17 -8.64
N VAL A 41 11.52 9.09 -8.44
CA VAL A 41 12.25 9.23 -7.18
C VAL A 41 11.50 10.19 -6.27
N LEU A 42 11.30 9.77 -5.03
CA LEU A 42 10.86 10.62 -3.93
C LEU A 42 12.08 10.95 -3.06
N GLU A 43 12.28 12.25 -2.85
CA GLU A 43 13.26 12.81 -1.93
C GLU A 43 12.46 13.47 -0.79
N ASP A 44 12.96 13.45 0.45
CA ASP A 44 12.32 14.03 1.65
C ASP A 44 11.00 13.36 2.10
N VAL A 45 11.01 12.04 2.25
CA VAL A 45 9.84 11.30 2.76
C VAL A 45 9.68 11.38 4.29
N GLU A 46 10.65 11.96 5.01
CA GLU A 46 10.61 12.17 6.46
C GLU A 46 9.56 13.20 6.92
N ASN A 47 9.16 14.13 6.05
CA ASN A 47 8.19 15.18 6.36
C ASN A 47 6.74 14.82 6.01
N VAL A 48 6.50 13.62 5.51
CA VAL A 48 5.13 13.21 5.19
C VAL A 48 4.53 12.59 6.44
N GLU A 49 3.37 13.08 6.89
CA GLU A 49 2.57 12.54 8.02
C GLU A 49 2.05 11.12 7.71
N ASN A 50 2.95 10.21 7.40
CA ASN A 50 2.65 8.97 6.71
C ASN A 50 3.04 7.78 7.56
N THR A 51 2.20 6.76 7.50
CA THR A 51 2.57 5.44 8.02
C THR A 51 3.51 4.78 7.01
N PHE A 52 4.74 4.47 7.46
CA PHE A 52 5.68 3.62 6.76
C PHE A 52 5.50 2.18 7.25
N ILE A 53 5.06 1.31 6.37
CA ILE A 53 4.97 -0.12 6.67
C ILE A 53 6.13 -0.79 5.94
N SER A 54 7.12 -1.25 6.72
CA SER A 54 8.16 -2.13 6.21
C SER A 54 7.53 -3.47 5.83
N LEU A 55 7.80 -3.94 4.62
CA LEU A 55 7.40 -5.29 4.19
C LEU A 55 8.49 -6.33 4.46
N GLU A 56 9.63 -5.91 4.99
CA GLU A 56 10.76 -6.78 5.27
C GLU A 56 10.49 -7.69 6.47
N GLY A 57 10.61 -8.99 6.29
CA GLY A 57 10.40 -9.99 7.35
C GLY A 57 8.93 -10.40 7.57
N LEU A 58 7.96 -9.68 6.99
CA LEU A 58 6.55 -10.04 7.07
C LEU A 58 6.29 -11.35 6.31
N ASP A 59 6.19 -12.45 7.06
CA ASP A 59 5.64 -13.67 6.51
C ASP A 59 4.11 -13.54 6.31
N LYS A 60 3.52 -14.52 5.63
CA LYS A 60 2.09 -14.53 5.35
C LYS A 60 1.24 -14.42 6.63
N TYR A 61 1.71 -14.97 7.74
CA TYR A 61 1.02 -14.95 9.02
C TYR A 61 1.03 -13.56 9.67
N GLU A 62 2.15 -12.84 9.61
CA GLU A 62 2.21 -11.47 10.13
C GLU A 62 1.40 -10.48 9.28
N TYR A 63 1.34 -10.69 7.96
CA TYR A 63 0.43 -9.96 7.07
C TYR A 63 -1.04 -10.22 7.43
N GLU A 64 -1.40 -11.50 7.64
CA GLU A 64 -2.74 -11.88 8.11
C GLU A 64 -3.06 -11.33 9.50
N GLN A 65 -2.08 -11.18 10.39
CA GLN A 65 -2.25 -10.53 11.70
C GLN A 65 -2.43 -9.01 11.61
N LEU A 66 -1.80 -8.35 10.63
CA LEU A 66 -2.06 -6.95 10.33
C LEU A 66 -3.50 -6.77 9.87
N LEU A 67 -3.99 -7.70 9.04
CA LEU A 67 -5.38 -7.75 8.59
C LEU A 67 -6.34 -8.20 9.71
N SER A 68 -5.90 -8.99 10.68
CA SER A 68 -6.76 -9.46 11.80
C SER A 68 -7.12 -8.35 12.79
N LYS A 69 -6.38 -7.24 12.76
CA LYS A 69 -6.74 -5.99 13.47
C LYS A 69 -7.87 -5.22 12.79
N VAL A 70 -8.23 -5.59 11.56
CA VAL A 70 -9.44 -5.08 10.90
C VAL A 70 -10.64 -5.77 11.55
N ASP A 71 -11.61 -4.97 12.01
CA ASP A 71 -12.86 -5.48 12.59
C ASP A 71 -13.47 -6.53 11.64
N LYS A 72 -13.80 -7.71 12.17
CA LYS A 72 -14.37 -8.82 11.39
C LYS A 72 -15.59 -8.39 10.56
N LYS A 73 -16.36 -7.40 11.03
CA LYS A 73 -17.49 -6.83 10.29
C LYS A 73 -17.05 -6.08 9.04
N ILE A 74 -15.94 -5.35 9.12
CA ILE A 74 -15.37 -4.61 7.99
C ILE A 74 -14.80 -5.60 6.97
N ALA A 75 -14.08 -6.63 7.43
CA ALA A 75 -13.55 -7.67 6.54
C ALA A 75 -14.68 -8.40 5.80
N ALA A 76 -15.72 -8.86 6.52
CA ALA A 76 -16.87 -9.54 5.93
C ALA A 76 -17.62 -8.66 4.91
N ALA A 77 -17.86 -7.39 5.25
CA ALA A 77 -18.50 -6.45 4.33
C ALA A 77 -17.66 -6.21 3.05
N THR A 78 -16.32 -6.17 3.20
CA THR A 78 -15.41 -6.00 2.08
C THR A 78 -15.40 -7.22 1.16
N GLU A 79 -15.39 -8.43 1.73
CA GLU A 79 -15.50 -9.69 0.97
C GLU A 79 -16.81 -9.77 0.18
N GLU A 80 -17.93 -9.38 0.78
CA GLU A 80 -19.24 -9.33 0.12
C GLU A 80 -19.22 -8.39 -1.10
N ILE A 81 -18.66 -7.19 -0.94
CA ILE A 81 -18.56 -6.21 -2.03
C ILE A 81 -17.64 -6.73 -3.15
N ILE A 82 -16.49 -7.32 -2.81
CA ILE A 82 -15.57 -7.90 -3.79
C ILE A 82 -16.27 -9.04 -4.55
N ALA A 83 -17.02 -9.91 -3.85
CA ALA A 83 -17.77 -10.99 -4.47
C ALA A 83 -18.86 -10.46 -5.42
N MET A 84 -19.58 -9.40 -5.02
CA MET A 84 -20.57 -8.74 -5.88
C MET A 84 -19.94 -8.16 -7.15
N ILE A 85 -18.82 -7.47 -7.04
CA ILE A 85 -18.10 -6.87 -8.18
C ILE A 85 -17.56 -7.99 -9.08
N SER A 86 -16.95 -9.03 -8.51
CA SER A 86 -16.40 -10.16 -9.26
C SER A 86 -17.49 -10.94 -9.98
N LYS A 87 -18.66 -11.12 -9.39
CA LYS A 87 -19.82 -11.74 -10.05
C LYS A 87 -20.37 -10.87 -11.19
N LYS A 88 -20.34 -9.55 -11.02
CA LYS A 88 -20.88 -8.61 -12.01
C LYS A 88 -19.93 -8.42 -13.20
N TRP A 89 -18.62 -8.37 -12.97
CA TRP A 89 -17.60 -7.96 -13.95
C TRP A 89 -16.58 -9.06 -14.27
N GLY A 90 -16.55 -10.17 -13.54
CA GLY A 90 -15.70 -11.34 -13.77
C GLY A 90 -16.32 -12.36 -14.71
N LYS A 91 -16.86 -11.91 -15.85
CA LYS A 91 -17.03 -12.77 -17.03
C LYS A 91 -15.81 -12.60 -17.92
N ASN A 92 -14.89 -13.55 -17.83
CA ASN A 92 -14.30 -14.19 -19.00
C ASN A 92 -14.73 -15.65 -18.95
#